data_AF-A0A448UTH2-F1
#
_entry.id   AF-A0A448UTH2-F1
#
_cell.length_a   1.000
_cell.length_b   1.000
_cell.length_c   1.000
_cell.angle_alpha   90.00
_cell.angle_beta   90.00
_cell.angle_gamma   90.00
#
_symmetry.space_group_name_H-M   'P 1'
#
loop_
_entity.id
_entity.type
_entity.pdbx_description
1 polymer ?
#
loop_
_entity_poly.entity_id
_entity_poly.type
_entity_poly.pdbx_seq_one_letter_code
_entity_poly.pdbx_strand_id
1 'polypeptide(L)'
;MRYYAHGRSLARSSRLLIAQAEKVSNTRSRLEVARTMYAWRFSDDDTSGLTMQQLRGREGARVRRVYRYWSEKTGVPWTRRSYNPNDFGDGDPINQSLSAAHACLYGIVHAAIVALGCAPGLGFVHTGNSWSFVYDIADLYKAEITIPVAFQVTAKYEEGQDIGAITRRAVRDRIRGEKIMQRVARDIQKLLVPEEVPEEILEADIVGLWNDRGEEQESGYNYGADE
;
A
#
# COMPACT_ATOMS: atom_id res chain seq x y z
N MET A 1 13.27 2.94 16.24
CA MET A 1 12.73 1.63 15.80
C MET A 1 11.22 1.75 15.63
N ARG A 2 10.64 1.23 14.54
CA ARG A 2 9.19 1.24 14.30
C ARG A 2 8.65 -0.19 14.45
N TYR A 3 7.71 -0.36 15.36
CA TYR A 3 7.08 -1.65 15.62
C TYR A 3 5.63 -1.59 15.14
N TYR A 4 5.18 -2.67 14.51
CA TYR A 4 3.81 -2.82 14.08
C TYR A 4 3.32 -4.16 14.61
N ALA A 5 2.16 -4.14 15.24
CA ALA A 5 1.47 -5.30 15.73
C ALA A 5 0.08 -5.30 15.10
N HIS A 6 -0.44 -6.48 14.81
CA HIS A 6 -1.82 -6.66 14.42
C HIS A 6 -2.43 -7.80 15.23
N GLY A 7 -3.73 -7.73 15.48
CA GLY A 7 -4.49 -8.85 16.04
C GLY A 7 -4.77 -9.92 15.00
N ARG A 8 -5.76 -10.77 15.27
CA ARG A 8 -6.35 -11.66 14.26
C ARG A 8 -6.95 -10.81 13.14
N SER A 9 -6.79 -11.27 11.89
CA SER A 9 -7.40 -10.62 10.72
C SER A 9 -8.93 -10.54 10.87
N LEU A 10 -9.53 -9.53 10.25
CA LEU A 10 -10.98 -9.44 10.11
C LEU A 10 -11.50 -10.32 8.97
N ALA A 11 -10.62 -10.73 8.05
CA ALA A 11 -10.96 -11.63 6.97
C ALA A 11 -11.39 -13.01 7.52
N ARG A 12 -12.52 -13.49 7.01
CA ARG A 12 -13.05 -14.84 7.28
C ARG A 12 -12.63 -15.84 6.21
N SER A 13 -12.39 -15.36 4.99
CA SER A 13 -11.86 -16.14 3.87
C SER A 13 -10.37 -15.89 3.63
N SER A 14 -9.65 -16.93 3.18
CA SER A 14 -8.25 -16.86 2.73
C SER A 14 -8.09 -16.50 1.25
N ARG A 15 -9.19 -16.27 0.51
CA ARG A 15 -9.20 -16.05 -0.95
C ARG A 15 -8.23 -14.97 -1.42
N LEU A 16 -8.21 -13.82 -0.76
CA LEU A 16 -7.29 -12.72 -1.13
C LEU A 16 -5.83 -13.09 -0.85
N LEU A 17 -5.56 -13.83 0.24
CA LEU A 17 -4.22 -14.30 0.57
C LEU A 17 -3.71 -15.31 -0.46
N ILE A 18 -4.56 -16.26 -0.86
CA ILE A 18 -4.24 -17.25 -1.90
C ILE A 18 -3.96 -16.53 -3.22
N ALA A 19 -4.86 -15.64 -3.66
CA ALA A 19 -4.68 -14.87 -4.89
C ALA A 19 -3.39 -14.03 -4.88
N GLN A 20 -3.05 -13.42 -3.74
CA GLN A 20 -1.78 -12.71 -3.57
C GLN A 20 -0.59 -13.66 -3.74
N ALA A 21 -0.60 -14.82 -3.09
CA ALA A 21 0.47 -15.79 -3.15
C ALA A 21 0.68 -16.33 -4.58
N GLU A 22 -0.40 -16.69 -5.28
CA GLU A 22 -0.38 -17.13 -6.67
C GLU A 22 0.21 -16.05 -7.58
N LYS A 23 -0.30 -14.81 -7.48
CA LYS A 23 0.11 -13.74 -8.37
C LYS A 23 1.56 -13.31 -8.15
N VAL A 24 2.04 -13.29 -6.91
CA VAL A 24 3.44 -12.93 -6.59
C VAL A 24 4.41 -14.04 -7.00
N SER A 25 4.01 -15.31 -6.90
CA SER A 25 4.88 -16.47 -7.16
C SER A 25 5.04 -16.79 -8.65
N ASN A 26 4.19 -16.23 -9.52
CA ASN A 26 4.30 -16.37 -10.96
C ASN A 26 4.79 -15.06 -11.61
N THR A 27 5.89 -15.13 -12.36
CA THR A 27 6.54 -13.94 -12.96
C THR A 27 5.61 -13.16 -13.91
N ARG A 28 4.71 -13.83 -14.63
CA ARG A 28 3.80 -13.18 -15.59
C ARG A 28 2.71 -12.40 -14.86
N SER A 29 1.99 -13.05 -13.95
CA SER A 29 0.95 -12.38 -13.15
C SER A 29 1.52 -11.28 -12.27
N ARG A 30 2.74 -11.48 -11.73
CA ARG A 30 3.41 -10.45 -10.94
C ARG A 30 3.68 -9.19 -11.76
N LEU A 31 4.16 -9.34 -12.98
CA LEU A 31 4.40 -8.24 -13.91
C LEU A 31 3.10 -7.54 -14.30
N GLU A 32 2.03 -8.30 -14.53
CA GLU A 32 0.70 -7.76 -14.85
C GLU A 32 0.14 -6.90 -13.70
N VAL A 33 0.23 -7.40 -12.46
CA VAL A 33 -0.16 -6.62 -11.28
C VAL A 33 0.70 -5.36 -11.16
N ALA A 34 2.03 -5.48 -11.31
CA ALA A 34 2.90 -4.31 -11.29
C ALA A 34 2.48 -3.29 -12.36
N ARG A 35 2.27 -3.70 -13.62
CA ARG A 35 1.78 -2.80 -14.69
C ARG A 35 0.49 -2.10 -14.29
N THR A 36 -0.47 -2.80 -13.70
CA THR A 36 -1.73 -2.23 -13.20
C THR A 36 -1.47 -1.15 -12.14
N MET A 37 -0.59 -1.43 -11.17
CA MET A 37 -0.20 -0.45 -10.15
C MET A 37 0.51 0.78 -10.73
N TYR A 38 1.26 0.63 -11.81
CA TYR A 38 1.82 1.77 -12.54
C TYR A 38 0.72 2.50 -13.32
N ALA A 39 -0.15 1.82 -14.06
CA ALA A 39 -1.27 2.47 -14.78
C ALA A 39 -2.10 3.38 -13.87
N TRP A 40 -2.44 2.92 -12.66
CA TRP A 40 -3.19 3.74 -11.69
C TRP A 40 -2.44 5.00 -11.23
N ARG A 41 -1.11 4.99 -11.29
CA ARG A 41 -0.25 6.16 -10.98
C ARG A 41 0.01 7.07 -12.18
N PHE A 42 -0.19 6.55 -13.39
CA PHE A 42 0.06 7.20 -14.67
C PHE A 42 -1.19 7.11 -15.54
N SER A 43 -2.26 7.83 -15.18
CA SER A 43 -3.53 7.79 -15.92
C SER A 43 -3.38 8.13 -17.42
N ASP A 44 -2.33 8.87 -17.77
CA ASP A 44 -2.11 9.39 -19.12
C ASP A 44 -1.10 8.54 -19.94
N ASP A 45 -0.45 7.54 -19.34
CA ASP A 45 0.51 6.67 -20.03
C ASP A 45 -0.04 5.25 -20.20
N ASP A 46 0.11 4.68 -21.41
CA ASP A 46 -0.05 3.23 -21.59
C ASP A 46 1.15 2.47 -21.00
N THR A 47 0.89 1.65 -19.98
CA THR A 47 1.88 0.81 -19.30
C THR A 47 1.84 -0.66 -19.73
N SER A 48 0.90 -1.07 -20.58
CA SER A 48 0.61 -2.48 -20.90
C SER A 48 1.81 -3.23 -21.51
N GLY A 49 2.58 -2.55 -22.36
CA GLY A 49 3.76 -3.10 -23.03
C GLY A 49 5.08 -2.92 -22.29
N LEU A 50 5.10 -2.20 -21.16
CA LEU A 50 6.35 -1.80 -20.53
C LEU A 50 6.99 -2.92 -19.70
N THR A 51 8.32 -2.98 -19.71
CA THR A 51 9.12 -3.84 -18.82
C THR A 51 9.24 -3.22 -17.42
N MET A 52 9.56 -4.02 -16.40
CA MET A 52 9.79 -3.50 -15.04
C MET A 52 10.86 -2.40 -14.98
N GLN A 53 11.90 -2.49 -15.81
CA GLN A 53 12.95 -1.47 -15.86
C GLN A 53 12.42 -0.14 -16.41
N GLN A 54 11.62 -0.19 -17.48
CA GLN A 54 10.98 0.99 -18.06
C GLN A 54 10.00 1.63 -17.09
N LEU A 55 9.17 0.82 -16.42
CA LEU A 55 8.24 1.28 -15.39
C LEU A 55 8.97 2.04 -14.27
N ARG A 56 10.03 1.44 -13.69
CA ARG A 56 10.82 2.11 -12.64
C ARG A 56 11.45 3.42 -13.11
N GLY A 57 11.96 3.46 -14.34
CA GLY A 57 12.55 4.68 -14.92
C GLY A 57 11.54 5.83 -15.00
N ARG A 58 10.31 5.53 -15.42
CA ARG A 58 9.22 6.52 -15.49
C ARG A 58 8.79 7.01 -14.12
N GLU A 59 8.72 6.14 -13.10
CA GLU A 59 8.34 6.53 -11.74
C GLU A 59 9.32 7.50 -11.10
N GLY A 60 10.63 7.30 -11.30
CA GLY A 60 11.62 8.25 -10.83
C GLY A 60 11.39 9.66 -11.39
N ALA A 61 11.06 9.77 -12.68
CA ALA A 61 10.76 11.05 -13.31
C ALA A 61 9.44 11.66 -12.80
N ARG A 62 8.38 10.85 -12.66
CA ARG A 62 7.07 11.28 -12.14
C ARG A 62 7.20 11.84 -10.73
N VAL A 63 7.83 11.10 -9.82
CA VAL A 63 8.01 11.50 -8.42
C VAL A 63 8.78 12.81 -8.33
N ARG A 64 9.86 12.99 -9.11
CA ARG A 64 10.59 14.27 -9.17
C ARG A 64 9.71 15.45 -9.62
N ARG A 65 8.81 15.23 -10.60
CA ARG A 65 7.85 16.27 -11.02
C ARG A 65 6.86 16.62 -9.91
N VAL A 66 6.35 15.64 -9.18
CA VAL A 66 5.44 15.87 -8.05
C VAL A 66 6.11 16.73 -6.96
N TYR A 67 7.34 16.39 -6.58
CA TYR A 67 8.10 17.19 -5.60
C TYR A 67 8.36 18.62 -6.09
N ARG A 68 8.75 18.78 -7.36
CA ARG A 68 8.98 20.10 -7.96
C ARG A 68 7.70 20.95 -7.95
N TYR A 69 6.59 20.36 -8.40
CA TYR A 69 5.29 21.03 -8.40
C TYR A 69 4.90 21.54 -7.02
N TRP A 70 5.02 20.70 -5.98
CA TRP A 70 4.67 21.12 -4.62
C TRP A 70 5.66 22.12 -4.03
N SER A 71 6.95 22.01 -4.35
CA SER A 71 7.96 23.01 -3.97
C SER A 71 7.63 24.38 -4.55
N GLU A 72 7.34 24.45 -5.85
CA GLU A 72 6.95 25.69 -6.53
C GLU A 72 5.63 26.25 -5.98
N LYS A 73 4.63 25.38 -5.80
CA LYS A 73 3.30 25.77 -5.34
C LYS A 73 3.26 26.31 -3.92
N THR A 74 4.09 25.77 -3.01
CA THR A 74 4.08 26.18 -1.60
C THR A 74 5.24 27.07 -1.22
N GLY A 75 6.18 27.32 -2.13
CA GLY A 75 7.41 28.08 -1.86
C GLY A 75 8.41 27.37 -0.94
N VAL A 76 8.18 26.09 -0.60
CA VAL A 76 9.09 25.31 0.26
C VAL A 76 10.22 24.75 -0.60
N PRO A 77 11.50 25.06 -0.33
CA PRO A 77 12.60 24.53 -1.12
C PRO A 77 12.69 23.00 -1.06
N TRP A 78 12.94 22.37 -2.21
CA TRP A 78 13.16 20.93 -2.30
C TRP A 78 14.45 20.62 -3.04
N THR A 79 15.33 19.84 -2.42
CA THR A 79 16.57 19.36 -3.04
C THR A 79 16.51 17.85 -3.26
N ARG A 80 16.42 17.09 -2.16
CA ARG A 80 16.37 15.63 -2.18
C ARG A 80 15.66 15.09 -0.94
N ARG A 81 15.21 13.85 -1.05
CA ARG A 81 14.80 13.08 0.12
C ARG A 81 16.06 12.70 0.91
N SER A 82 16.11 13.12 2.16
CA SER A 82 17.09 12.69 3.16
C SER A 82 16.33 12.10 4.35
N TYR A 83 16.58 10.84 4.66
CA TYR A 83 15.94 10.15 5.78
C TYR A 83 16.97 9.33 6.52
N ASN A 84 17.17 9.66 7.79
CA ASN A 84 17.93 8.85 8.72
C ASN A 84 16.95 7.99 9.54
N PRO A 85 16.92 6.66 9.36
CA PRO A 85 16.03 5.79 10.14
C PRO A 85 16.35 5.76 11.64
N ASN A 86 17.56 6.20 12.03
CA ASN A 86 18.03 6.20 13.41
C ASN A 86 17.87 7.57 14.09
N ASP A 87 17.58 8.63 13.33
CA ASP A 87 17.38 9.97 13.86
C ASP A 87 16.27 10.70 13.10
N PHE A 88 15.14 10.89 13.76
CA PHE A 88 13.97 11.56 13.17
C PHE A 88 14.09 13.08 13.18
N GLY A 89 14.91 13.65 14.08
CA GLY A 89 15.19 15.08 14.17
C GLY A 89 16.26 15.54 13.18
N ASP A 90 17.07 14.60 12.70
CA ASP A 90 18.08 14.81 11.66
C ASP A 90 17.43 14.97 10.27
N GLY A 91 17.14 16.22 9.92
CA GLY A 91 16.60 16.58 8.62
C GLY A 91 16.00 17.97 8.63
N ASP A 92 15.97 18.61 7.46
CA ASP A 92 15.21 19.84 7.29
C ASP A 92 13.70 19.62 7.57
N PRO A 93 12.94 20.69 7.87
CA PRO A 93 11.52 20.57 8.21
C PRO A 93 10.69 19.80 7.17
N ILE A 94 11.00 19.93 5.87
CA ILE A 94 10.27 19.20 4.82
C ILE A 94 10.55 17.69 4.88
N ASN A 95 11.79 17.26 5.11
CA ASN A 95 12.12 15.86 5.26
C ASN A 95 11.55 15.25 6.55
N GLN A 96 11.48 16.01 7.65
CA GLN A 96 10.80 15.56 8.88
C GLN A 96 9.30 15.38 8.64
N SER A 97 8.66 16.36 7.98
CA SER A 97 7.25 16.28 7.63
C SER A 97 6.95 15.09 6.70
N LEU A 98 7.71 14.90 5.62
CA LEU A 98 7.56 13.73 4.74
C LEU A 98 7.74 12.41 5.49
N SER A 99 8.69 12.33 6.42
CA SER A 99 8.91 11.14 7.25
C SER A 99 7.70 10.83 8.13
N ALA A 100 7.12 11.85 8.77
CA ALA A 100 5.90 11.73 9.57
C ALA A 100 4.71 11.31 8.69
N ALA A 101 4.52 11.98 7.56
CA ALA A 101 3.40 11.74 6.66
C ALA A 101 3.41 10.33 6.08
N HIS A 102 4.56 9.88 5.56
CA HIS A 102 4.70 8.53 5.03
C HIS A 102 4.50 7.47 6.12
N ALA A 103 5.00 7.69 7.34
CA ALA A 103 4.79 6.75 8.44
C ALA A 103 3.29 6.54 8.75
N CYS A 104 2.50 7.63 8.77
CA CYS A 104 1.04 7.53 8.92
C CYS A 104 0.39 6.72 7.80
N LEU A 105 0.74 7.00 6.55
CA LEU A 105 0.19 6.27 5.41
C LEU A 105 0.57 4.79 5.46
N TYR A 106 1.82 4.46 5.76
CA TYR A 106 2.26 3.08 5.88
C TYR A 106 1.53 2.32 6.97
N GLY A 107 1.27 2.93 8.13
CA GLY A 107 0.49 2.31 9.19
C GLY A 107 -0.95 1.98 8.77
N ILE A 108 -1.60 2.88 8.04
CA ILE A 108 -2.97 2.70 7.56
C ILE A 108 -3.05 1.66 6.45
N VAL A 109 -2.10 1.69 5.52
CA VAL A 109 -2.00 0.69 4.46
C VAL A 109 -1.71 -0.69 5.04
N HIS A 110 -0.77 -0.80 5.99
CA HIS A 110 -0.50 -2.03 6.69
C HIS A 110 -1.76 -2.57 7.39
N ALA A 111 -2.48 -1.72 8.12
CA ALA A 111 -3.74 -2.09 8.78
C ALA A 111 -4.78 -2.64 7.78
N ALA A 112 -4.94 -2.00 6.63
CA ALA A 112 -5.87 -2.48 5.59
C ALA A 112 -5.44 -3.83 5.01
N ILE A 113 -4.16 -4.02 4.69
CA ILE A 113 -3.61 -5.28 4.17
C ILE A 113 -3.92 -6.43 5.13
N VAL A 114 -3.61 -6.26 6.42
CA VAL A 114 -3.78 -7.34 7.40
C VAL A 114 -5.24 -7.57 7.78
N ALA A 115 -6.08 -6.53 7.74
CA ALA A 115 -7.52 -6.65 7.91
C ALA A 115 -8.16 -7.47 6.78
N LEU A 116 -7.64 -7.38 5.56
CA LEU A 116 -8.05 -8.17 4.40
C LEU A 116 -7.41 -9.57 4.35
N GLY A 117 -6.67 -9.98 5.38
CA GLY A 117 -6.02 -11.29 5.46
C GLY A 117 -4.80 -11.45 4.54
N CYS A 118 -4.37 -10.39 3.86
CA CYS A 118 -3.23 -10.40 2.96
C CYS A 118 -1.89 -10.34 3.73
N ALA A 119 -0.81 -10.78 3.08
CA ALA A 119 0.53 -10.77 3.64
C ALA A 119 1.29 -9.46 3.29
N PRO A 120 1.74 -8.66 4.28
CA PRO A 120 2.50 -7.42 4.04
C PRO A 120 3.84 -7.61 3.32
N GLY A 121 4.44 -8.81 3.42
CA GLY A 121 5.73 -9.12 2.83
C GLY A 121 5.69 -9.51 1.34
N LEU A 122 4.52 -9.89 0.82
CA LEU A 122 4.37 -10.37 -0.56
C LEU A 122 4.08 -9.21 -1.51
N GLY A 123 5.13 -8.47 -1.86
CA GLY A 123 5.06 -7.33 -2.80
C GLY A 123 5.23 -7.72 -4.27
N PHE A 124 4.64 -6.92 -5.15
CA PHE A 124 4.72 -6.99 -6.61
C PHE A 124 5.86 -6.14 -7.18
N VAL A 125 6.08 -4.93 -6.65
CA VAL A 125 7.13 -4.00 -7.13
C VAL A 125 8.33 -4.01 -6.17
N HIS A 126 8.09 -3.89 -4.87
CA HIS A 126 9.13 -4.01 -3.84
C HIS A 126 9.36 -5.47 -3.44
N THR A 127 10.59 -5.79 -3.02
CA THR A 127 11.00 -7.14 -2.61
C THR A 127 12.02 -7.12 -1.48
N GLY A 128 12.18 -8.24 -0.77
CA GLY A 128 13.25 -8.45 0.21
C GLY A 128 13.00 -7.84 1.58
N ASN A 129 11.82 -7.26 1.80
CA ASN A 129 11.39 -6.71 3.08
C ASN A 129 9.99 -7.23 3.43
N SER A 130 9.72 -7.49 4.71
CA SER A 130 8.39 -7.82 5.24
C SER A 130 7.34 -6.72 5.03
N TRP A 131 7.75 -5.57 4.49
CA TRP A 131 6.93 -4.39 4.18
C TRP A 131 6.71 -4.16 2.69
N SER A 132 7.14 -5.11 1.84
CA SER A 132 7.15 -4.92 0.39
C SER A 132 5.77 -4.53 -0.15
N PHE A 133 4.70 -5.22 0.25
CA PHE A 133 3.35 -4.92 -0.22
C PHE A 133 2.79 -3.62 0.40
N VAL A 134 3.24 -3.27 1.62
CA VAL A 134 2.90 -1.98 2.24
C VAL A 134 3.44 -0.82 1.41
N TYR A 135 4.69 -0.92 0.94
CA TYR A 135 5.29 0.12 0.09
C TYR A 135 4.63 0.20 -1.27
N ASP A 136 4.33 -0.95 -1.87
CA ASP A 136 3.60 -1.05 -3.14
C ASP A 136 2.27 -0.30 -3.09
N ILE A 137 1.42 -0.61 -2.11
CA ILE A 137 0.11 0.03 -1.99
C ILE A 137 0.23 1.50 -1.56
N ALA A 138 1.16 1.83 -0.67
CA ALA A 138 1.34 3.22 -0.24
C ALA A 138 1.78 4.15 -1.38
N ASP A 139 2.60 3.67 -2.32
CA ASP A 139 3.06 4.46 -3.47
C ASP A 139 1.93 4.90 -4.41
N LEU A 140 0.78 4.21 -4.39
CA LEU A 140 -0.43 4.64 -5.10
C LEU A 140 -0.96 5.98 -4.57
N TYR A 141 -0.79 6.25 -3.26
CA TYR A 141 -1.42 7.39 -2.59
C TYR A 141 -0.44 8.49 -2.16
N LYS A 142 0.88 8.25 -2.20
CA LYS A 142 1.87 9.23 -1.70
C LYS A 142 1.74 10.60 -2.35
N ALA A 143 1.57 10.63 -3.66
CA ALA A 143 1.51 11.86 -4.46
C ALA A 143 0.22 12.65 -4.25
N GLU A 144 -0.86 11.99 -3.84
CA GLU A 144 -2.17 12.59 -3.59
C GLU A 144 -2.32 13.06 -2.13
N ILE A 145 -1.68 12.36 -1.20
CA ILE A 145 -1.88 12.55 0.24
C ILE A 145 -0.62 13.12 0.90
N THR A 146 0.39 12.28 1.06
CA THR A 146 1.49 12.58 1.99
C THR A 146 2.45 13.65 1.49
N ILE A 147 2.74 13.69 0.19
CA ILE A 147 3.61 14.72 -0.38
C ILE A 147 2.91 16.10 -0.31
N PRO A 148 1.67 16.27 -0.81
CA PRO A 148 0.94 17.53 -0.65
C PRO A 148 0.86 18.01 0.79
N VAL A 149 0.47 17.13 1.72
CA VAL A 149 0.32 17.48 3.14
C VAL A 149 1.65 17.93 3.73
N ALA A 150 2.76 17.24 3.42
CA ALA A 150 4.05 17.60 3.96
C ALA A 150 4.48 19.01 3.52
N PHE A 151 4.38 19.32 2.22
CA PHE A 151 4.69 20.66 1.70
C PHE A 151 3.79 21.74 2.30
N GLN A 152 2.48 21.47 2.40
CA GLN A 152 1.51 22.40 2.98
C GLN A 152 1.74 22.67 4.47
N VAL A 153 2.16 21.66 5.23
CA VAL A 153 2.50 21.80 6.64
C VAL A 153 3.80 22.56 6.79
N THR A 154 4.85 22.21 6.04
CA THR A 154 6.13 22.91 6.09
C THR A 154 6.01 24.38 5.68
N ALA A 155 5.14 24.72 4.73
CA ALA A 155 4.92 26.11 4.32
C ALA A 155 4.32 27.00 5.43
N LYS A 156 3.68 26.40 6.43
CA LYS A 156 3.06 27.08 7.58
C LYS A 156 3.82 26.82 8.89
N TYR A 157 4.96 26.15 8.80
CA TYR A 157 5.74 25.76 9.96
C TYR A 157 6.52 26.94 10.51
N GLU A 158 6.46 27.11 11.81
CA GLU A 158 7.28 28.07 12.57
C GLU A 158 8.25 27.33 13.48
N GLU A 159 9.46 27.89 13.65
CA GLU A 159 10.48 27.29 14.49
C GLU A 159 9.99 27.09 15.93
N GLY A 160 10.32 25.93 16.52
CA GLY A 160 9.86 25.53 17.86
C GLY A 160 8.56 24.72 17.87
N GLN A 161 7.86 24.58 16.74
CA GLN A 161 6.70 23.69 16.64
C GLN A 161 7.11 22.21 16.47
N ASP A 162 6.28 21.27 16.95
CA ASP A 162 6.43 19.85 16.60
C ASP A 162 5.83 19.60 15.21
N ILE A 163 6.64 19.80 14.17
CA ILE A 163 6.24 19.57 12.78
C ILE A 163 5.74 18.15 12.54
N GLY A 164 6.30 17.17 13.25
CA GLY A 164 5.90 15.78 13.17
C GLY A 164 4.45 15.61 13.62
N ALA A 165 4.09 16.13 14.80
CA ALA A 165 2.74 16.06 15.34
C ALA A 165 1.73 16.82 14.47
N ILE A 166 2.09 18.02 13.97
CA ILE A 166 1.24 18.79 13.06
C ILE A 166 0.98 17.97 11.78
N THR A 167 2.02 17.38 11.22
CA THR A 167 1.91 16.58 10.00
C THR A 167 1.03 15.35 10.20
N ARG A 168 1.19 14.62 11.31
CA ARG A 168 0.36 13.43 11.62
C ARG A 168 -1.13 13.79 11.70
N ARG A 169 -1.47 14.93 12.33
CA ARG A 169 -2.85 15.44 12.40
C ARG A 169 -3.39 15.80 11.01
N ALA A 170 -2.61 16.53 10.21
CA ALA A 170 -3.01 16.91 8.87
C ALA A 170 -3.23 15.69 7.95
N VAL A 171 -2.37 14.66 8.04
CA VAL A 171 -2.56 13.40 7.28
C VAL A 171 -3.81 12.66 7.74
N ARG A 172 -4.06 12.57 9.05
CA ARG A 172 -5.29 11.96 9.57
C ARG A 172 -6.53 12.64 9.02
N ASP A 173 -6.57 13.98 9.06
CA ASP A 173 -7.73 14.75 8.64
C ASP A 173 -7.96 14.60 7.13
N ARG A 174 -6.88 14.60 6.34
CA ARG A 174 -6.90 14.32 4.90
C ARG A 174 -7.43 12.92 4.59
N ILE A 175 -6.92 11.90 5.27
CA ILE A 175 -7.34 10.50 5.08
C ILE A 175 -8.82 10.31 5.40
N ARG A 176 -9.29 10.95 6.48
CA ARG A 176 -10.70 10.92 6.88
C ARG A 176 -11.58 11.62 5.84
N GLY A 177 -11.19 12.82 5.40
CA GLY A 177 -11.96 13.61 4.44
C GLY A 177 -12.12 12.92 3.08
N GLU A 178 -11.07 12.25 2.60
CA GLU A 178 -11.04 11.59 1.29
C GLU A 178 -11.38 10.09 1.35
N LYS A 179 -11.74 9.55 2.53
CA LYS A 179 -12.10 8.13 2.73
C LYS A 179 -11.03 7.16 2.18
N ILE A 180 -9.76 7.48 2.43
CA ILE A 180 -8.62 6.76 1.84
C ILE A 180 -8.57 5.31 2.30
N MET A 181 -8.94 5.01 3.55
CA MET A 181 -8.92 3.63 4.06
C MET A 181 -9.87 2.71 3.29
N GLN A 182 -11.08 3.19 2.96
CA GLN A 182 -12.04 2.45 2.14
C GLN A 182 -11.51 2.25 0.72
N ARG A 183 -10.87 3.27 0.15
CA ARG A 183 -10.28 3.18 -1.19
C ARG A 183 -9.10 2.19 -1.24
N VAL A 184 -8.21 2.22 -0.24
CA VAL A 184 -7.12 1.25 -0.08
C VAL A 184 -7.65 -0.17 -0.06
N ALA A 185 -8.70 -0.46 0.73
CA ALA A 185 -9.26 -1.80 0.81
C ALA A 185 -9.83 -2.27 -0.55
N ARG A 186 -10.60 -1.41 -1.22
CA ARG A 186 -11.16 -1.70 -2.55
C ARG A 186 -10.08 -1.91 -3.60
N ASP A 187 -9.04 -1.08 -3.59
CA ASP A 187 -7.96 -1.14 -4.57
C ASP A 187 -7.12 -2.42 -4.37
N ILE A 188 -6.88 -2.85 -3.12
CA ILE A 188 -6.24 -4.15 -2.84
C ILE A 188 -7.10 -5.30 -3.39
N GLN A 189 -8.41 -5.30 -3.13
CA GLN A 189 -9.31 -6.33 -3.64
C GLN A 189 -9.30 -6.37 -5.17
N LYS A 190 -9.48 -5.22 -5.84
CA LYS A 190 -9.42 -5.10 -7.31
C LYS A 190 -8.09 -5.55 -7.90
N LEU A 191 -6.98 -5.29 -7.20
CA LEU A 191 -5.65 -5.67 -7.67
C LEU A 191 -5.43 -7.18 -7.61
N LEU A 192 -5.97 -7.85 -6.58
CA LEU A 192 -5.77 -9.28 -6.34
C LEU A 192 -6.84 -10.14 -7.00
N VAL A 193 -8.08 -9.65 -7.08
CA VAL A 193 -9.22 -10.34 -7.68
C VAL A 193 -10.03 -9.29 -8.46
N PRO A 194 -9.70 -9.06 -9.75
CA PRO A 194 -10.33 -8.01 -10.55
C PRO A 194 -11.80 -8.24 -10.88
N GLU A 195 -12.23 -9.50 -10.90
CA GLU A 195 -13.63 -9.87 -11.04
C GLU A 195 -14.37 -9.56 -9.73
N GLU A 196 -15.53 -8.92 -9.81
CA GLU A 196 -16.34 -8.62 -8.62
C GLU A 196 -16.67 -9.92 -7.89
N VAL A 197 -16.15 -10.05 -6.67
CA VAL A 197 -16.50 -11.13 -5.77
C VAL A 197 -17.69 -10.66 -4.95
N PRO A 198 -18.83 -11.36 -4.97
CA PRO A 198 -19.96 -11.08 -4.08
C PRO A 198 -19.50 -10.98 -2.63
N GLU A 199 -20.03 -10.01 -1.89
CA GLU A 199 -19.63 -9.73 -0.50
C GLU A 199 -19.91 -10.96 0.40
N GLU A 200 -20.96 -11.72 0.08
CA GLU A 200 -21.31 -12.97 0.77
C GLU A 200 -20.20 -14.02 0.71
N ILE A 201 -19.44 -14.07 -0.39
CA ILE A 201 -18.33 -15.01 -0.58
C ILE A 201 -17.08 -14.56 0.20
N LEU A 202 -16.86 -13.25 0.31
CA LEU A 202 -15.75 -12.70 1.09
C LEU A 202 -15.98 -12.84 2.60
N GLU A 203 -17.25 -12.80 3.04
CA GLU A 203 -17.67 -12.95 4.43
C GLU A 203 -17.92 -14.40 4.86
N ALA A 204 -17.98 -15.33 3.91
CA ALA A 204 -18.16 -16.75 4.18
C ALA A 204 -17.04 -17.30 5.08
N ASP A 205 -17.43 -17.92 6.19
CA ASP A 205 -16.54 -18.62 7.13
C ASP A 205 -16.67 -20.13 6.89
N ILE A 206 -16.27 -20.57 5.69
CA ILE A 206 -16.33 -21.97 5.27
C ILE A 206 -14.93 -22.54 5.36
N VAL A 207 -14.75 -23.56 6.21
CA VAL A 207 -13.52 -24.34 6.28
C VAL A 207 -13.68 -25.53 5.33
N GLY A 208 -12.86 -25.57 4.27
CA GLY A 208 -12.77 -26.70 3.36
C GLY A 208 -11.56 -27.59 3.68
N LEU A 209 -11.63 -28.86 3.28
CA LEU A 209 -10.49 -29.76 3.18
C LEU A 209 -9.94 -29.69 1.76
N TRP A 210 -8.63 -29.45 1.67
CA TRP A 210 -7.91 -29.50 0.40
C TRP A 210 -7.77 -30.95 -0.07
N ASN A 211 -8.01 -31.19 -1.36
CA ASN A 211 -7.66 -32.45 -2.02
C ASN A 211 -6.86 -32.19 -3.31
N ASP A 212 -6.13 -33.20 -3.76
CA ASP A 212 -5.28 -33.17 -4.97
C ASP A 212 -6.09 -33.21 -6.27
N ARG A 213 -7.41 -33.43 -6.18
CA ARG A 213 -8.35 -33.46 -7.31
C ARG A 213 -8.96 -32.09 -7.65
N GLY A 214 -8.70 -31.08 -6.84
CA GLY A 214 -9.15 -29.70 -7.07
C GLY A 214 -10.60 -29.41 -6.65
N GLU A 215 -11.23 -30.33 -5.90
CA GLU A 215 -12.57 -30.14 -5.34
C GLU A 215 -12.44 -29.83 -3.84
N GLU A 216 -12.94 -28.67 -3.37
CA GLU A 216 -12.98 -28.41 -1.93
C GLU A 216 -13.99 -29.36 -1.27
N GLN A 217 -13.53 -30.18 -0.32
CA GLN A 217 -14.41 -31.02 0.49
C GLN A 217 -14.92 -30.22 1.70
N GLU A 218 -16.19 -30.33 2.08
CA GLU A 218 -16.67 -29.65 3.30
C GLU A 218 -15.96 -30.19 4.55
N SER A 219 -15.43 -29.31 5.40
CA SER A 219 -14.86 -29.74 6.69
C SER A 219 -15.99 -30.07 7.69
N GLY A 220 -15.71 -30.96 8.65
CA GLY A 220 -16.68 -31.38 9.68
C GLY A 220 -17.46 -32.65 9.37
N TYR A 221 -17.22 -33.27 8.21
CA TYR A 221 -17.75 -34.59 7.87
C TYR A 221 -16.67 -35.67 7.98
N ASN A 222 -17.03 -36.84 8.50
CA ASN A 222 -16.16 -38.01 8.47
C ASN A 222 -16.28 -38.64 7.09
N TYR A 223 -15.24 -38.52 6.27
CA TYR A 223 -15.17 -39.14 4.94
C TYR A 223 -14.63 -40.58 4.96
N GLY A 224 -14.48 -41.17 6.15
CA GLY A 224 -14.30 -42.61 6.26
C GLY A 224 -15.54 -43.31 5.74
N ALA A 225 -15.40 -44.03 4.62
CA ALA A 225 -16.33 -45.10 4.32
C ALA A 225 -16.19 -46.18 5.40
N ASP A 226 -17.30 -46.74 5.86
CA ASP A 226 -17.27 -48.13 6.30
C ASP A 226 -16.76 -48.96 5.09
N GLU A 227 -15.68 -49.72 5.32
CA GLU A 227 -14.88 -50.61 4.43
C GLU A 227 -13.61 -50.04 3.77
#